data_AF-A0A2N6F9B0-F1
#
_entry.id   AF-A0A2N6F9B0-F1
#
_cell.length_a   1.000
_cell.length_b   1.000
_cell.length_c   1.000
_cell.angle_alpha   90.00
_cell.angle_beta   90.00
_cell.angle_gamma   90.00
#
_symmetry.space_group_name_H-M   'P 1'
#
loop_
_entity.id
_entity.type
_entity.pdbx_description
1 polymer ?
#
loop_
_entity_poly.entity_id
_entity_poly.type
_entity_poly.pdbx_seq_one_letter_code
_entity_poly.pdbx_strand_id
1 'polypeptide(L)'
;MSTQTDNTTAPTKGAVPFFLKRQFYDGWRLVTLVVATLVVIPLSVVLLSWLIPATDIWTHLSQTLLADLLTNTLWLVLGVSSGTMLLGVSLAWLTAVCEFPGRRTFSWALLLPLAMPAYVLAFVSLGLFDFAGPVQTLLRELFGSSSWFPDIRSTGGV
;
A
#
# COMPACT_ATOMS: atom_id res chain seq x y z
N MET A 1 -45.64 61.89 39.40
CA MET A 1 -46.26 60.58 39.71
C MET A 1 -45.47 59.53 38.92
N SER A 2 -44.33 59.06 39.46
CA SER A 2 -44.16 57.74 40.11
C SER A 2 -44.53 56.61 39.13
N THR A 3 -43.66 55.71 38.67
CA THR A 3 -42.66 54.86 39.35
C THR A 3 -41.81 54.16 38.25
N GLN A 4 -40.48 54.13 38.31
CA GLN A 4 -39.66 53.00 38.79
C GLN A 4 -40.17 51.61 38.38
N THR A 5 -39.41 50.88 37.56
CA THR A 5 -38.62 49.70 38.00
C THR A 5 -37.81 49.15 36.82
N ASP A 6 -36.51 48.97 37.07
CA ASP A 6 -35.65 47.99 36.42
C ASP A 6 -36.38 46.69 36.11
N ASN A 7 -35.94 46.01 35.04
CA ASN A 7 -35.59 44.60 35.12
C ASN A 7 -34.86 44.17 33.85
N THR A 8 -33.53 44.23 33.95
CA THR A 8 -32.58 43.38 33.26
C THR A 8 -33.07 41.93 33.24
N THR A 9 -33.56 41.46 32.09
CA THR A 9 -33.68 40.03 31.81
C THR A 9 -32.87 39.73 30.57
N ALA A 10 -31.75 39.05 30.81
CA ALA A 10 -30.79 38.57 29.83
C ALA A 10 -31.46 37.93 28.60
N PRO A 11 -30.82 37.98 27.42
CA PRO A 11 -31.22 37.09 26.34
C PRO A 11 -30.96 35.65 26.81
N THR A 12 -32.03 34.96 27.20
CA THR A 12 -32.06 33.51 27.34
C THR A 12 -31.61 32.94 26.00
N LYS A 13 -30.35 32.48 25.95
CA LYS A 13 -29.82 31.65 24.89
C LYS A 13 -30.83 30.52 24.70
N GLY A 14 -31.62 30.61 23.63
CA GLY A 14 -32.44 29.49 23.17
C GLY A 14 -31.52 28.30 23.06
N ALA A 15 -31.73 27.32 23.95
CA ALA A 15 -31.02 26.07 23.95
C ALA A 15 -31.18 25.46 22.56
N VAL A 16 -30.10 25.42 21.79
CA VAL A 16 -30.04 24.61 20.58
C VAL A 16 -30.29 23.17 21.02
N PRO A 17 -31.36 22.51 20.57
CA PRO A 17 -31.54 21.10 20.87
C PRO A 17 -30.46 20.33 20.09
N PHE A 18 -29.33 20.08 20.74
CA PHE A 18 -28.23 19.24 20.27
C PHE A 18 -28.66 17.77 20.01
N PHE A 19 -29.90 17.43 20.34
CA PHE A 19 -30.39 16.05 20.40
C PHE A 19 -31.02 15.51 19.12
N LEU A 20 -31.11 16.28 18.02
CA LEU A 20 -31.82 15.80 16.82
C LEU A 20 -30.96 15.14 15.72
N LYS A 21 -29.68 14.80 15.96
CA LYS A 21 -28.83 14.16 14.93
C LYS A 21 -28.12 12.88 15.39
N ARG A 22 -28.83 11.97 16.08
CA ARG A 22 -28.25 10.71 16.57
C ARG A 22 -28.97 9.42 16.15
N GLN A 23 -29.97 9.46 15.27
CA GLN A 23 -30.80 8.27 14.99
C GLN A 23 -30.63 7.65 13.58
N PHE A 24 -29.97 8.31 12.64
CA PHE A 24 -29.68 7.75 11.30
C PHE A 24 -28.44 6.83 11.25
N TYR A 25 -27.71 6.70 12.37
CA TYR A 25 -26.43 6.00 12.44
C TYR A 25 -26.52 4.52 12.86
N ASP A 26 -27.67 4.00 13.31
CA ASP A 26 -27.71 2.62 13.84
C ASP A 26 -27.68 1.55 12.74
N GLY A 27 -28.31 1.78 11.59
CA GLY A 27 -28.25 0.86 10.44
C GLY A 27 -26.85 0.75 9.83
N TRP A 28 -26.18 1.89 9.62
CA TRP A 28 -24.80 1.94 9.12
C TRP A 28 -23.81 1.33 10.11
N ARG A 29 -24.02 1.55 11.42
CA ARG A 29 -23.24 0.90 12.48
C ARG A 29 -23.40 -0.61 12.44
N LEU A 30 -24.62 -1.12 12.25
CA LEU A 30 -24.88 -2.56 12.18
C LEU A 30 -24.21 -3.18 10.94
N VAL A 31 -24.28 -2.51 9.78
CA VAL A 31 -23.56 -2.94 8.57
C VAL A 31 -22.05 -2.95 8.80
N THR A 32 -21.49 -1.90 9.38
CA THR A 32 -20.04 -1.85 9.69
C THR A 32 -19.63 -2.91 10.69
N LEU A 33 -20.49 -3.23 11.68
CA LEU A 33 -20.26 -4.30 12.64
C LEU A 33 -20.28 -5.67 11.95
N VAL A 34 -21.25 -5.95 11.09
CA VAL A 34 -21.31 -7.22 10.34
C VAL A 34 -20.07 -7.40 9.47
N VAL A 35 -19.66 -6.36 8.75
CA VAL A 35 -18.44 -6.39 7.91
C VAL A 35 -17.19 -6.58 8.78
N ALA A 36 -17.07 -5.85 9.89
CA ALA A 36 -15.95 -5.99 10.81
C ALA A 36 -15.89 -7.40 11.40
N THR A 37 -17.01 -7.96 11.85
CA THR A 37 -17.07 -9.34 12.35
C THR A 37 -16.70 -10.34 11.26
N LEU A 38 -17.18 -10.18 10.03
CA LEU A 38 -16.84 -11.06 8.90
C LEU A 38 -15.34 -11.08 8.61
N VAL A 39 -14.64 -9.95 8.74
CA VAL A 39 -13.19 -9.83 8.58
C VAL A 39 -12.43 -10.35 9.81
N VAL A 40 -12.95 -10.12 11.02
CA VAL A 40 -12.33 -10.56 12.27
C VAL A 40 -12.42 -12.08 12.44
N ILE A 41 -13.46 -12.74 11.90
CA ILE A 41 -13.62 -14.20 11.95
C ILE A 41 -12.36 -14.95 11.45
N PRO A 42 -11.89 -14.79 10.20
CA PRO A 42 -10.71 -15.51 9.72
C PRO A 42 -9.43 -15.11 10.46
N LEU A 43 -9.29 -13.84 10.87
CA LEU A 43 -8.15 -13.40 11.68
C LEU A 43 -8.13 -14.08 13.05
N SER A 44 -9.31 -14.21 13.67
CA SER A 44 -9.47 -14.89 14.96
C SER A 44 -9.17 -16.37 14.84
N VAL A 45 -9.58 -17.01 13.73
CA VAL A 45 -9.21 -18.41 13.42
C VAL A 45 -7.69 -18.54 13.32
N VAL A 46 -7.01 -17.64 12.61
CA VAL A 46 -5.53 -17.65 12.51
C VAL A 46 -4.87 -17.46 13.88
N LEU A 47 -5.41 -16.57 14.73
CA LEU A 47 -4.91 -16.37 16.10
C LEU A 47 -5.13 -17.60 16.99
N LEU A 48 -6.30 -18.24 16.88
CA LEU A 48 -6.61 -19.48 17.61
C LEU A 48 -5.72 -20.65 17.15
N SER A 49 -5.32 -20.69 15.87
CA SER A 49 -4.36 -21.67 15.37
C SER A 49 -3.00 -21.61 16.06
N TRP A 50 -2.64 -20.47 16.67
CA TRP A 50 -1.41 -20.35 17.48
C TRP A 50 -1.46 -21.23 18.74
N LEU A 51 -2.65 -21.51 19.28
CA LEU A 51 -2.82 -22.34 20.48
C LEU A 51 -2.70 -23.84 20.20
N ILE A 52 -2.63 -24.25 18.92
CA ILE A 52 -2.51 -25.65 18.52
C ILE A 52 -1.00 -26.02 18.47
N PRO A 53 -0.52 -26.96 19.30
CA PRO A 53 0.89 -27.34 19.30
C PRO A 53 1.28 -28.04 18.00
N ALA A 54 2.13 -27.41 17.20
CA ALA A 54 2.67 -27.91 15.94
C ALA A 54 4.21 -27.90 15.97
N THR A 55 4.80 -28.46 17.03
CA THR A 55 6.23 -28.34 17.34
C THR A 55 7.15 -28.85 16.24
N ASP A 56 6.81 -29.96 15.58
CA ASP A 56 7.64 -30.53 14.50
C ASP A 56 7.62 -29.68 13.21
N ILE A 57 6.51 -28.98 12.95
CA ILE A 57 6.36 -28.08 11.81
C ILE A 57 7.14 -26.79 12.07
N TRP A 58 7.04 -26.25 13.29
CA TRP A 58 7.77 -25.04 13.69
C TRP A 58 9.28 -25.24 13.71
N THR A 59 9.78 -26.38 14.22
CA THR A 59 11.22 -26.68 14.20
C THR A 59 11.72 -26.82 12.78
N HIS A 60 11.01 -27.55 11.91
CA HIS A 60 11.41 -27.70 10.51
C HIS A 60 11.41 -26.36 9.77
N LEU A 61 10.34 -25.55 9.88
CA LEU A 61 10.25 -24.23 9.23
C LEU A 61 11.33 -23.25 9.71
N SER A 62 11.60 -23.23 11.02
CA SER A 62 12.62 -22.35 11.60
C SER A 62 14.03 -22.68 11.13
N GLN A 63 14.32 -23.96 10.89
CA GLN A 63 15.64 -24.43 10.51
C GLN A 63 15.93 -24.30 9.02
N THR A 64 14.91 -24.34 8.15
CA THR A 64 15.13 -24.42 6.71
C THR A 64 14.61 -23.24 5.91
N LEU A 65 13.55 -22.55 6.34
CA LEU A 65 12.91 -21.52 5.52
C LEU A 65 12.91 -20.15 6.17
N LEU A 66 12.80 -20.09 7.50
CA LEU A 66 12.55 -18.81 8.18
C LEU A 66 13.73 -17.86 8.06
N ALA A 67 14.97 -18.36 8.25
CA ALA A 67 16.18 -17.54 8.13
C ALA A 67 16.35 -17.00 6.71
N ASP A 68 16.30 -17.87 5.70
CA ASP A 68 16.48 -17.51 4.29
C ASP A 68 15.36 -16.57 3.80
N LEU A 69 14.10 -16.83 4.16
CA LEU A 69 12.99 -15.95 3.79
C LEU A 69 13.13 -14.57 4.42
N LEU A 70 13.54 -14.48 5.68
CA LEU A 70 13.77 -13.19 6.34
C LEU A 70 14.91 -12.42 5.69
N THR A 71 16.05 -13.08 5.41
CA THR A 71 17.20 -12.40 4.79
C THR A 71 16.86 -11.93 3.38
N ASN A 72 16.21 -12.76 2.58
CA ASN A 72 15.87 -12.43 1.19
C ASN A 72 14.83 -11.32 1.15
N THR A 73 13.80 -11.39 2.00
CA THR A 73 12.80 -10.31 2.12
C THR A 73 13.45 -9.01 2.58
N LEU A 74 14.39 -9.06 3.52
CA LEU A 74 15.09 -7.86 3.99
C LEU A 74 15.92 -7.21 2.87
N TRP A 75 16.63 -8.01 2.08
CA TRP A 75 17.34 -7.52 0.89
C TRP A 75 16.40 -6.93 -0.16
N LEU A 76 15.29 -7.60 -0.46
CA LEU A 76 14.29 -7.11 -1.40
C LEU A 76 13.65 -5.81 -0.92
N VAL A 77 13.25 -5.73 0.35
CA VAL A 77 12.66 -4.51 0.93
C VAL A 77 13.65 -3.35 0.89
N LEU A 78 14.92 -3.58 1.25
CA LEU A 78 15.96 -2.54 1.18
C LEU A 78 16.23 -2.09 -0.26
N GLY A 79 16.34 -3.03 -1.21
CA GLY A 79 16.54 -2.72 -2.62
C GLY A 79 15.37 -1.93 -3.22
N VAL A 80 14.14 -2.41 -3.01
CA VAL A 80 12.92 -1.76 -3.52
C VAL A 80 12.69 -0.42 -2.83
N SER A 81 12.84 -0.32 -1.51
CA SER A 81 12.65 0.95 -0.79
C SER A 81 13.67 2.01 -1.23
N SER A 82 14.96 1.66 -1.32
CA SER A 82 15.99 2.57 -1.79
C SER A 82 15.73 3.02 -3.24
N GLY A 83 15.43 2.08 -4.14
CA GLY A 83 15.14 2.38 -5.55
C GLY A 83 13.88 3.24 -5.74
N THR A 84 12.79 2.93 -5.03
CA THR A 84 11.55 3.71 -5.08
C THR A 84 11.71 5.07 -4.43
N MET A 85 12.51 5.21 -3.37
CA MET A 85 12.79 6.50 -2.74
C MET A 85 13.62 7.38 -3.68
N LEU A 86 14.70 6.86 -4.28
CA LEU A 86 15.52 7.61 -5.24
C LEU A 86 14.71 8.04 -6.47
N LEU A 87 14.06 7.10 -7.16
CA LEU A 87 13.34 7.40 -8.40
C LEU A 87 12.03 8.13 -8.12
N GLY A 88 11.24 7.65 -7.16
CA GLY A 88 9.93 8.21 -6.83
C GLY A 88 10.02 9.63 -6.27
N VAL A 89 10.94 9.90 -5.35
CA VAL A 89 11.13 11.26 -4.80
C VAL A 89 11.65 12.20 -5.88
N SER A 90 12.58 11.76 -6.73
CA SER A 90 13.10 12.59 -7.84
C SER A 90 12.01 12.94 -8.84
N LEU A 91 11.17 11.98 -9.26
CA LEU A 91 10.05 12.22 -10.17
C LEU A 91 8.96 13.10 -9.52
N ALA A 92 8.66 12.87 -8.23
CA ALA A 92 7.69 13.67 -7.49
C ALA A 92 8.16 15.13 -7.37
N TRP A 93 9.43 15.35 -7.04
CA TRP A 93 10.02 16.68 -6.97
C TRP A 93 9.97 17.39 -8.33
N LEU A 94 10.36 16.69 -9.40
CA LEU A 94 10.39 17.26 -10.75
C LEU A 94 8.99 17.69 -11.23
N THR A 95 7.95 16.90 -10.94
CA THR A 95 6.57 17.21 -11.36
C THR A 95 5.88 18.25 -10.47
N ALA A 96 6.36 18.43 -9.24
CA ALA A 96 5.84 19.42 -8.29
C ALA A 96 6.49 20.81 -8.46
N VAL A 97 7.80 20.87 -8.70
CA VAL A 97 8.58 22.13 -8.69
C VAL A 97 8.83 22.68 -10.09
N CYS A 98 8.89 21.84 -11.12
CA CYS A 98 9.18 22.30 -12.48
C CYS A 98 7.93 22.31 -13.38
N GLU A 99 7.62 23.46 -13.97
CA GLU A 99 6.56 23.61 -14.97
C GLU A 99 7.08 23.26 -16.37
N PHE A 100 7.08 21.96 -16.70
CA PHE A 100 7.42 21.48 -18.04
C PHE A 100 6.18 21.33 -18.93
N PRO A 101 6.29 21.56 -20.26
CA PRO A 101 5.17 21.38 -21.19
C PRO A 101 4.62 19.94 -21.23
N GLY A 102 5.35 18.95 -20.69
CA GLY A 102 4.93 17.55 -20.53
C GLY A 102 4.46 17.15 -19.12
N ARG A 103 4.22 18.10 -18.19
CA ARG A 103 3.84 17.77 -16.80
C ARG A 103 2.58 16.89 -16.70
N ARG A 104 1.59 17.14 -17.54
CA ARG A 104 0.30 16.42 -17.51
C ARG A 104 0.45 14.94 -17.89
N THR A 105 1.34 14.61 -18.82
CA THR A 105 1.59 13.22 -19.22
C THR A 105 2.34 12.46 -18.14
N PHE A 106 3.37 13.04 -17.51
CA PHE A 106 4.07 12.40 -16.38
C PHE A 106 3.18 12.22 -15.14
N SER A 107 2.37 13.22 -14.79
CA SER A 107 1.42 13.10 -13.68
C SER A 107 0.40 11.98 -13.89
N TRP A 108 -0.05 11.77 -15.14
CA TRP A 108 -0.96 10.68 -15.48
C TRP A 108 -0.25 9.33 -15.56
N ALA A 109 0.96 9.30 -16.12
CA ALA A 109 1.79 8.09 -16.20
C ALA A 109 2.18 7.56 -14.81
N LEU A 110 2.34 8.41 -13.79
CA LEU A 110 2.59 7.97 -12.41
C LEU A 110 1.36 7.32 -11.75
N LEU A 111 0.15 7.69 -12.17
CA LEU A 111 -1.10 7.07 -11.69
C LEU A 111 -1.35 5.70 -12.35
N LEU A 112 -0.87 5.49 -13.57
CA LEU A 112 -1.11 4.28 -14.36
C LEU A 112 -0.58 2.99 -13.67
N PRO A 113 0.67 2.92 -13.17
CA PRO A 113 1.16 1.76 -12.42
C PRO A 113 0.31 1.45 -11.18
N LEU A 114 -0.27 2.47 -10.55
CA LEU A 114 -1.08 2.30 -9.35
C LEU A 114 -2.47 1.72 -9.65
N ALA A 115 -2.99 1.98 -10.85
CA ALA A 115 -4.27 1.45 -11.32
C ALA A 115 -4.15 0.04 -11.93
N MET A 116 -2.96 -0.34 -12.37
CA MET A 116 -2.69 -1.67 -12.93
C MET A 116 -2.66 -2.74 -11.82
N PRO A 117 -3.28 -3.91 -12.03
CA PRO A 117 -3.11 -5.05 -11.13
C PRO A 117 -1.64 -5.45 -11.06
N ALA A 118 -1.11 -5.66 -9.84
CA ALA A 118 0.30 -5.99 -9.62
C ALA A 118 0.78 -7.19 -10.44
N TYR A 119 -0.10 -8.18 -10.64
CA TYR A 119 0.18 -9.37 -11.45
C TYR A 119 0.49 -9.05 -12.92
N VAL A 120 -0.25 -8.12 -13.53
CA VAL A 120 -0.03 -7.73 -14.93
C VAL A 120 1.32 -7.03 -15.07
N LEU A 121 1.64 -6.13 -14.12
CA LEU A 121 2.92 -5.44 -14.09
C LEU A 121 4.09 -6.44 -13.97
N ALA A 122 3.96 -7.42 -13.08
CA ALA A 122 4.96 -8.47 -12.91
C ALA A 122 5.20 -9.27 -14.20
N PHE A 123 4.16 -9.64 -14.93
CA PHE A 123 4.32 -10.37 -16.19
C PHE A 123 4.89 -9.55 -17.33
N VAL A 124 4.50 -8.28 -17.44
CA VAL A 124 5.08 -7.39 -18.45
C VAL A 124 6.56 -7.17 -18.13
N SER A 125 6.91 -6.94 -16.87
CA SER A 125 8.32 -6.86 -16.43
C SER A 125 9.08 -8.15 -16.71
N LEU A 126 8.52 -9.31 -16.35
CA LEU A 126 9.13 -10.61 -16.66
C LEU A 126 9.33 -10.76 -18.17
N GLY A 127 8.32 -10.51 -19.00
CA GLY A 127 8.44 -10.63 -20.45
C GLY A 127 9.42 -9.63 -21.09
N LEU A 128 9.57 -8.43 -20.53
CA LEU A 128 10.57 -7.44 -20.97
C LEU A 128 11.99 -7.90 -20.65
N PHE A 129 12.20 -8.41 -19.44
CA PHE A 129 13.51 -8.79 -18.91
C PHE A 129 13.87 -10.27 -19.11
N ASP A 130 12.97 -11.10 -19.64
CA ASP A 130 13.23 -12.51 -19.95
C ASP A 130 14.30 -12.63 -21.05
N PHE A 131 14.88 -13.81 -21.18
CA PHE A 131 15.98 -14.07 -22.10
C PHE A 131 15.61 -13.80 -23.57
N ALA A 132 14.35 -14.06 -23.94
CA ALA A 132 13.78 -13.76 -25.24
C ALA A 132 13.06 -12.39 -25.30
N GLY A 133 13.17 -11.59 -24.23
CA GLY A 133 12.52 -10.29 -24.13
C GLY A 133 13.16 -9.25 -25.04
N PRO A 134 12.38 -8.29 -25.56
CA PRO A 134 12.87 -7.28 -26.50
C PRO A 134 14.02 -6.43 -25.92
N VAL A 135 14.07 -6.24 -24.60
CA VAL A 135 15.16 -5.51 -23.94
C VAL A 135 16.47 -6.29 -24.02
N GLN A 136 16.45 -7.59 -23.69
CA GLN A 136 17.65 -8.43 -23.78
C GLN A 136 18.10 -8.63 -25.23
N THR A 137 17.18 -8.76 -26.17
CA THR A 137 17.49 -8.87 -27.61
C THR A 137 18.15 -7.60 -28.13
N LEU A 138 17.60 -6.42 -27.83
CA LEU A 138 18.17 -5.14 -28.26
C LEU A 138 19.54 -4.88 -27.63
N LEU A 139 19.74 -5.19 -26.34
CA LEU A 139 21.07 -5.09 -25.72
C LEU A 139 22.07 -6.05 -26.36
N ARG A 140 21.64 -7.26 -26.75
CA ARG A 140 22.49 -8.24 -27.43
C ARG A 140 22.88 -7.79 -28.83
N GLU A 141 21.95 -7.17 -29.56
CA GLU A 141 22.20 -6.59 -30.88
C GLU A 141 23.15 -5.38 -30.81
N LEU A 142 23.05 -4.56 -29.76
CA LEU A 142 23.88 -3.36 -29.58
C LEU A 142 25.26 -3.64 -28.96
N PHE A 143 25.37 -4.58 -28.02
CA PHE A 143 26.60 -4.86 -27.26
C PHE A 143 27.25 -6.22 -27.61
N GLY A 144 26.68 -6.99 -28.54
CA GLY A 144 27.29 -8.18 -29.15
C GLY A 144 27.47 -9.42 -28.26
N SER A 145 27.33 -9.31 -26.94
CA SER A 145 27.38 -10.46 -26.03
C SER A 145 26.42 -10.29 -24.86
N SER A 146 25.61 -11.32 -24.61
CA SER A 146 24.67 -11.38 -23.47
C SER A 146 25.32 -11.96 -22.20
N SER A 147 26.64 -12.19 -22.22
CA SER A 147 27.36 -12.88 -21.13
C SER A 147 27.51 -12.06 -19.85
N TRP A 148 27.22 -10.75 -19.90
CA TRP A 148 27.36 -9.85 -18.76
C TRP A 148 26.04 -9.66 -17.99
N PHE A 149 24.92 -10.16 -18.52
CA PHE A 149 23.63 -10.12 -17.81
C PHE A 149 23.44 -11.43 -17.04
N PRO A 150 23.43 -11.41 -15.70
CA PRO A 150 23.12 -12.60 -14.92
C PRO A 150 21.71 -13.08 -15.26
N ASP A 151 21.54 -14.40 -15.44
CA ASP A 151 20.23 -14.99 -15.72
C ASP A 151 19.20 -14.52 -14.70
N ILE A 152 18.03 -14.09 -15.15
CA ILE A 152 16.93 -13.65 -14.29
C ILE A 152 16.41 -14.79 -13.39
N ARG A 153 16.80 -16.04 -13.71
CA ARG A 153 16.56 -17.27 -12.93
C ARG A 153 17.79 -17.75 -12.16
N SER A 154 18.85 -16.96 -12.10
CA SER A 154 20.05 -17.26 -11.33
C SER A 154 19.75 -17.22 -9.83
N THR A 155 20.51 -18.00 -9.06
CA THR A 155 20.47 -18.12 -7.59
C THR A 155 20.67 -16.81 -6.81
N GLY A 156 20.90 -15.68 -7.48
CA GLY A 156 20.85 -14.33 -6.88
C GLY A 156 19.49 -13.64 -6.98
N GLY A 157 18.49 -14.29 -7.59
CA GLY A 157 17.09 -13.87 -7.65
C GLY A 157 16.20 -14.54 -6.60
N VAL A 158 16.81 -15.23 -5.64
CA VAL A 158 16.29 -15.46 -4.29
C VAL A 158 17.32 -14.97 -3.29
#